data_AF-A0A9W6MAN8-F1
#
_entry.id   AF-A0A9W6MAN8-F1
#
_cell.length_a   1.000
_cell.length_b   1.000
_cell.length_c   1.000
_cell.angle_alpha   90.00
_cell.angle_beta   90.00
_cell.angle_gamma   90.00
#
_symmetry.space_group_name_H-M   'P 1'
#
loop_
_entity.id
_entity.type
_entity.pdbx_description
1 polymer ?
#
loop_
_entity_poly.entity_id
_entity_poly.type
_entity_poly.pdbx_seq_one_letter_code
_entity_poly.pdbx_strand_id
1 'polypeptide(L)'
;MKGEDMEPEDDARLRLEKAMNERRNDLRLKWQEVAERAKISVPTLKRIRNGPGPVTAWAARGLEVALSWPQGEVFRILADEEQPAEQAEQAPRYPDPGLQAIWEADLPEHERLAAITLIEAMRSVPLQSQTNDNERRTNTG
;
A
#
# COMPACT_ATOMS: atom_id res chain seq x y z
N MET A 1 43.86 10.31 6.98
CA MET A 1 42.49 10.10 6.46
C MET A 1 42.18 8.62 6.69
N LYS A 2 41.34 8.29 7.68
CA LYS A 2 40.84 6.93 7.90
C LYS A 2 39.41 6.92 7.37
N GLY A 3 39.19 6.28 6.23
CA GLY A 3 37.91 6.28 5.52
C GLY A 3 37.62 4.95 4.85
N GLU A 4 38.16 3.87 5.39
CA GLU A 4 37.95 2.49 4.94
C GLU A 4 37.65 1.70 6.22
N ASP A 5 36.65 0.80 6.19
CA ASP A 5 36.05 0.06 7.31
C ASP A 5 34.72 0.62 7.89
N MET A 6 33.82 1.19 7.06
CA MET A 6 32.40 1.23 7.42
C MET A 6 31.78 -0.11 7.02
N GLU A 7 31.39 -0.92 8.01
CA GLU A 7 30.85 -2.28 7.80
C GLU A 7 29.59 -2.23 6.90
N PRO A 8 29.46 -3.13 5.91
CA PRO A 8 28.33 -3.12 4.95
C PRO A 8 26.97 -3.31 5.63
N GLU A 9 26.93 -3.86 6.85
CA GLU A 9 25.71 -4.01 7.64
C GLU A 9 25.16 -2.66 8.14
N ASP A 10 26.02 -1.68 8.45
CA ASP A 10 25.58 -0.36 8.90
C ASP A 10 24.93 0.43 7.75
N ASP A 11 25.46 0.30 6.54
CA ASP A 11 24.87 0.91 5.34
C ASP A 11 23.49 0.33 5.00
N ALA A 12 23.31 -1.00 5.12
CA ALA A 12 22.01 -1.65 4.91
C ALA A 12 20.95 -1.15 5.90
N ARG A 13 21.34 -0.90 7.16
CA ARG A 13 20.44 -0.38 8.18
C ARG A 13 20.07 1.07 7.95
N LEU A 14 21.03 1.89 7.54
CA LEU A 14 20.79 3.27 7.16
C LEU A 14 19.84 3.37 5.97
N ARG A 15 20.00 2.51 4.95
CA ARG A 15 19.05 2.40 3.82
C ARG A 15 17.64 2.05 4.30
N LEU A 16 17.50 1.03 5.13
CA LEU A 16 16.21 0.62 5.67
C LEU A 16 15.57 1.75 6.52
N GLU A 17 16.34 2.39 7.40
CA GLU A 17 15.83 3.50 8.21
C GLU A 17 15.33 4.66 7.33
N LYS A 18 16.11 5.04 6.32
CA LYS A 18 15.76 6.11 5.38
C LYS A 18 14.47 5.79 4.64
N ALA A 19 14.37 4.60 4.04
CA ALA A 19 13.19 4.15 3.33
C ALA A 19 11.95 4.12 4.24
N MET A 20 12.09 3.60 5.46
CA MET A 20 11.00 3.59 6.44
C MET A 20 10.54 4.99 6.81
N ASN A 21 11.48 5.94 6.96
CA ASN A 21 11.15 7.31 7.33
C ASN A 21 10.43 8.06 6.19
N GLU A 22 10.90 7.90 4.96
CA GLU A 22 10.26 8.45 3.75
C GLU A 22 8.82 7.94 3.63
N ARG A 23 8.65 6.60 3.65
CA ARG A 23 7.31 6.00 3.52
C ARG A 23 6.36 6.39 4.64
N ARG A 24 6.86 6.43 5.89
CA ARG A 24 6.07 6.89 7.03
C ARG A 24 5.58 8.33 6.83
N ASN A 25 6.43 9.23 6.31
CA ASN A 25 6.07 10.62 6.05
C ASN A 25 4.99 10.72 4.96
N ASP A 26 5.10 9.94 3.88
CA ASP A 26 4.09 9.89 2.82
C ASP A 26 2.72 9.46 3.34
N LEU A 27 2.72 8.46 4.24
CA LEU A 27 1.52 7.97 4.90
C LEU A 27 1.06 8.84 6.08
N ARG A 28 1.82 9.90 6.41
CA ARG A 28 1.58 10.82 7.54
C ARG A 28 1.43 10.11 8.90
N LEU A 29 2.16 9.01 9.10
CA LEU A 29 2.11 8.23 10.34
C LEU A 29 3.17 8.68 11.34
N LYS A 30 2.90 8.55 12.63
CA LYS A 30 3.91 8.61 13.68
C LYS A 30 4.55 7.25 13.88
N TRP A 31 5.75 7.21 14.46
CA TRP A 31 6.43 5.95 14.75
C TRP A 31 5.66 5.02 15.69
N GLN A 32 4.89 5.59 16.64
CA GLN A 32 3.98 4.81 17.49
C GLN A 32 2.90 4.11 16.67
N GLU A 33 2.28 4.82 15.73
CA GLU A 33 1.24 4.25 14.85
C GLU A 33 1.82 3.17 13.93
N VAL A 34 3.06 3.33 13.46
CA VAL A 34 3.77 2.29 12.69
C VAL A 34 3.96 1.04 13.54
N ALA A 35 4.43 1.18 14.79
CA ALA A 35 4.61 0.04 15.69
C ALA A 35 3.29 -0.68 15.99
N GLU A 36 2.22 0.08 16.26
CA GLU A 36 0.87 -0.44 16.50
C GLU A 36 0.34 -1.21 15.29
N ARG A 37 0.41 -0.61 14.09
CA ARG A 37 -0.03 -1.26 12.84
C ARG A 37 0.80 -2.50 12.51
N ALA A 38 2.10 -2.46 12.79
CA ALA A 38 2.99 -3.60 12.61
C ALA A 38 2.83 -4.67 13.70
N LYS A 39 2.02 -4.40 14.74
CA LYS A 39 1.83 -5.24 15.92
C LYS A 39 3.14 -5.56 16.65
N ILE A 40 4.12 -4.64 16.60
CA ILE A 40 5.42 -4.78 17.28
C ILE A 40 5.56 -3.74 18.39
N SER A 41 6.46 -4.01 19.35
CA SER A 41 6.76 -3.03 20.38
C SER A 41 7.59 -1.86 19.82
N VAL A 42 7.44 -0.66 20.40
CA VAL A 42 8.29 0.50 20.05
C VAL A 42 9.79 0.22 20.26
N PRO A 43 10.24 -0.48 21.33
CA PRO A 43 11.62 -0.94 21.44
C PRO A 43 12.06 -1.87 20.30
N THR A 44 11.19 -2.78 19.86
CA THR A 44 11.46 -3.67 18.71
C THR A 44 11.62 -2.86 17.43
N LEU A 45 10.74 -1.89 17.18
CA LEU A 45 10.85 -0.97 16.04
C LEU A 45 12.16 -0.19 16.06
N LYS A 46 12.55 0.35 17.22
CA LYS A 46 13.81 1.09 17.39
C LYS A 46 15.03 0.18 17.14
N ARG A 47 14.99 -1.07 17.61
CA ARG A 47 16.03 -2.07 17.34
C ARG A 47 16.14 -2.41 15.86
N ILE A 48 15.03 -2.52 15.14
CA ILE A 48 15.06 -2.83 13.69
C ILE A 48 15.69 -1.70 12.88
N ARG A 49 15.43 -0.45 13.29
CA ARG A 49 15.96 0.73 12.61
C ARG A 49 17.44 1.00 12.91
N ASN A 50 17.84 0.92 14.18
CA ASN A 50 19.14 1.44 14.62
C ASN A 50 19.95 0.44 15.45
N GLY A 51 19.44 -0.78 15.66
CA GLY A 51 20.05 -1.77 16.54
C GLY A 51 20.72 -2.91 15.77
N PRO A 52 21.76 -3.52 16.36
CA PRO A 52 22.39 -4.70 15.78
C PRO A 52 21.45 -5.91 15.84
N GLY A 53 21.60 -6.79 14.84
CA GLY A 53 20.96 -8.11 14.81
C GLY A 53 19.87 -8.29 13.75
N PRO A 54 19.44 -9.54 13.52
CA PRO A 54 18.57 -9.90 12.42
C PRO A 54 17.15 -9.32 12.60
N VAL A 55 16.54 -8.93 11.47
CA VAL A 55 15.10 -8.68 11.40
C VAL A 55 14.42 -10.02 11.25
N THR A 56 13.48 -10.33 12.15
CA THR A 56 12.71 -11.56 12.03
C THR A 56 11.70 -11.42 10.90
N ALA A 57 11.40 -12.52 10.20
CA ALA A 57 10.40 -12.53 9.12
C ALA A 57 9.03 -12.00 9.59
N TRP A 58 8.65 -12.29 10.84
CA TRP A 58 7.41 -11.77 11.42
C TRP A 58 7.43 -10.25 11.58
N ALA A 59 8.53 -9.67 12.07
CA ALA A 59 8.64 -8.23 12.24
C ALA A 59 8.75 -7.51 10.88
N ALA A 60 9.48 -8.08 9.92
CA ALA A 60 9.51 -7.60 8.55
C ALA A 60 8.10 -7.55 7.95
N ARG A 61 7.34 -8.65 8.09
CA ARG A 61 5.96 -8.72 7.59
C ARG A 61 5.03 -7.69 8.23
N GLY A 62 5.15 -7.47 9.54
CA GLY A 62 4.41 -6.43 10.24
C GLY A 62 4.72 -5.03 9.71
N LEU A 63 6.01 -4.73 9.48
CA LEU A 63 6.45 -3.45 8.93
C LEU A 63 5.98 -3.23 7.49
N GLU A 64 6.04 -4.26 6.64
CA GLU A 64 5.53 -4.20 5.26
C GLU A 64 4.05 -3.84 5.24
N VAL A 65 3.24 -4.49 6.08
CA VAL A 65 1.81 -4.17 6.20
C VAL A 65 1.60 -2.75 6.72
N ALA A 66 2.32 -2.35 7.78
CA ALA A 66 2.17 -1.03 8.39
C ALA A 66 2.55 0.13 7.46
N LEU A 67 3.58 -0.08 6.63
CA LEU A 67 4.10 0.89 5.67
C LEU A 67 3.51 0.72 4.27
N SER A 68 2.55 -0.18 4.09
CA SER A 68 1.93 -0.48 2.80
C SER A 68 2.99 -0.74 1.72
N TRP A 69 3.98 -1.56 2.08
CA TRP A 69 5.01 -2.07 1.19
C TRP A 69 4.64 -3.46 0.65
N PRO A 70 5.17 -3.83 -0.52
CA PRO A 70 5.10 -5.20 -1.01
C PRO A 70 5.71 -6.20 -0.02
N GLN A 71 5.27 -7.45 -0.11
CA GLN A 71 5.87 -8.52 0.68
C GLN A 71 7.32 -8.74 0.25
N GLY A 72 8.24 -8.86 1.23
CA GLY A 72 9.66 -9.06 0.99
C GLY A 72 10.47 -7.77 0.89
N GLU A 73 9.82 -6.60 0.81
CA GLU A 73 10.49 -5.32 0.59
C GLU A 73 11.52 -4.99 1.66
N VAL A 74 11.26 -5.35 2.93
CA VAL A 74 12.21 -5.11 4.03
C VAL A 74 13.52 -5.86 3.83
N PHE A 75 13.46 -7.14 3.45
CA PHE A 75 14.66 -7.94 3.20
C PHE A 75 15.36 -7.50 1.91
N ARG A 76 14.60 -7.05 0.91
CA ARG A 76 15.11 -6.52 -0.34
C ARG A 76 15.95 -5.25 -0.13
N ILE A 77 15.44 -4.29 0.66
CA ILE A 77 16.17 -3.08 1.04
C ILE A 77 17.45 -3.42 1.84
N LEU A 78 17.38 -4.42 2.72
CA LEU A 78 18.54 -4.89 3.48
C LEU A 78 19.58 -5.59 2.58
N ALA A 79 19.15 -6.30 1.55
CA ALA A 79 20.01 -7.00 0.59
C ALA A 79 20.59 -6.07 -0.49
N ASP A 80 20.14 -4.80 -0.56
CA ASP A 80 20.48 -3.84 -1.62
C ASP A 80 20.09 -4.32 -3.03
N GLU A 81 19.05 -5.16 -3.11
CA GLU A 81 18.51 -5.58 -4.40
C GLU A 81 17.63 -4.43 -4.92
N GLU A 82 17.88 -3.94 -6.14
CA GLU A 82 16.96 -3.04 -6.87
C GLU A 82 15.72 -3.81 -7.34
N GLN A 83 14.59 -3.13 -7.50
CA GLN A 83 13.33 -3.82 -7.78
C GLN A 83 13.41 -4.27 -9.23
N PRO A 84 13.35 -5.58 -9.55
CA PRO A 84 13.14 -5.97 -10.93
C PRO A 84 11.81 -5.34 -11.35
N ALA A 85 11.84 -4.46 -12.36
CA ALA A 85 10.65 -3.75 -12.84
C ALA A 85 9.47 -4.70 -13.13
N GLU A 86 9.77 -5.96 -13.42
CA GLU A 86 8.84 -7.07 -13.68
C GLU A 86 7.91 -7.43 -12.50
N GLN A 87 8.25 -7.09 -11.25
CA GLN A 87 7.36 -7.32 -10.10
C GLN A 87 6.42 -6.13 -9.83
N ALA A 88 6.78 -4.93 -10.29
CA ALA A 88 5.85 -3.79 -10.31
C ALA A 88 4.74 -3.99 -11.35
N GLU A 89 5.00 -4.78 -12.40
CA GLU A 89 4.03 -5.11 -13.46
C GLU A 89 2.96 -6.14 -13.04
N GLN A 90 3.15 -6.84 -11.91
CA GLN A 90 2.17 -7.83 -11.42
C GLN A 90 1.13 -7.26 -10.45
N ALA A 91 1.27 -5.99 -10.05
CA ALA A 91 0.19 -5.32 -9.32
C ALA A 91 -0.96 -5.06 -10.30
N PRO A 92 -2.22 -5.45 -9.96
CA PRO A 92 -3.34 -5.16 -10.82
C PRO A 92 -3.42 -3.64 -11.02
N ARG A 93 -3.53 -3.22 -12.28
CA ARG A 93 -3.59 -1.81 -12.67
C ARG A 93 -4.80 -1.11 -12.03
N TYR A 94 -5.88 -1.86 -11.85
CA TYR A 94 -7.07 -1.40 -11.14
C TYR A 94 -7.30 -2.26 -9.89
N PRO A 95 -7.54 -1.64 -8.71
CA PRO A 95 -7.85 -2.39 -7.49
C PRO A 95 -9.23 -3.08 -7.56
N ASP A 96 -10.11 -2.63 -8.46
CA ASP A 96 -11.38 -3.28 -8.73
C ASP A 96 -11.21 -4.46 -9.70
N PRO A 97 -11.60 -5.69 -9.33
CA PRO A 97 -11.46 -6.86 -10.20
C PRO A 97 -12.22 -6.75 -11.52
N GLY A 98 -13.35 -6.03 -11.55
CA GLY A 98 -14.14 -5.82 -12.76
C GLY A 98 -13.46 -4.85 -13.73
N LEU A 99 -12.89 -3.76 -13.22
CA LEU A 99 -12.08 -2.84 -14.02
C LEU A 99 -10.77 -3.49 -14.50
N GLN A 100 -10.15 -4.33 -13.66
CA GLN A 100 -8.97 -5.11 -14.04
C GLN A 100 -9.28 -6.08 -15.18
N ALA A 101 -10.41 -6.81 -15.11
CA ALA A 101 -10.84 -7.71 -16.18
C ALA A 101 -11.12 -6.98 -17.50
N ILE A 102 -11.63 -5.75 -17.46
CA ILE A 102 -11.82 -4.91 -18.66
C ILE A 102 -10.48 -4.44 -19.22
N TRP A 103 -9.54 -4.10 -18.35
CA TRP A 103 -8.19 -3.72 -18.75
C TRP A 103 -7.46 -4.89 -19.46
N GLU A 104 -7.65 -6.11 -18.98
CA GLU A 104 -7.07 -7.34 -19.53
C GLU A 104 -7.84 -7.89 -20.75
N ALA A 105 -9.02 -7.36 -21.05
CA ALA A 105 -9.82 -7.81 -22.18
C ALA A 105 -9.13 -7.50 -23.53
N ASP A 106 -9.37 -8.38 -24.51
CA ASP A 106 -8.93 -8.21 -25.89
C ASP A 106 -9.82 -7.18 -26.60
N LEU A 107 -9.72 -5.93 -26.15
CA LEU A 107 -10.43 -4.77 -26.65
C LEU A 107 -9.41 -3.69 -27.04
N PRO A 108 -9.69 -2.86 -28.05
CA PRO A 108 -8.94 -1.65 -28.32
C PRO A 108 -8.85 -0.77 -27.05
N GLU A 109 -7.70 -0.13 -26.83
CA GLU A 109 -7.45 0.66 -25.62
C GLU A 109 -8.53 1.72 -25.34
N HIS A 110 -9.01 2.39 -26.40
CA HIS A 110 -10.07 3.39 -26.27
C HIS A 110 -11.40 2.80 -25.78
N GLU A 111 -11.72 1.56 -26.15
CA GLU A 111 -12.92 0.87 -25.67
C GLU A 111 -12.78 0.45 -24.20
N ARG A 112 -11.59 0.00 -23.80
CA ARG A 112 -11.29 -0.31 -22.39
C ARG A 112 -11.46 0.91 -21.50
N LEU A 113 -10.88 2.05 -21.90
CA LEU A 113 -10.99 3.30 -21.16
C LEU A 113 -12.44 3.82 -21.09
N ALA A 114 -13.19 3.70 -22.18
CA ALA A 114 -14.62 4.08 -22.21
C ALA A 114 -15.46 3.20 -21.27
N ALA A 115 -15.24 1.89 -21.27
CA ALA A 115 -15.95 0.95 -20.40
C ALA A 115 -15.62 1.16 -18.92
N ILE A 116 -14.34 1.36 -18.58
CA ILE A 116 -13.89 1.67 -17.21
C ILE A 116 -14.55 2.95 -16.72
N THR A 117 -14.52 4.01 -17.54
CA THR A 117 -15.12 5.30 -17.23
C THR A 117 -16.63 5.19 -17.00
N LEU A 118 -17.34 4.44 -17.83
CA LEU A 118 -18.79 4.23 -17.68
C LEU A 118 -19.12 3.53 -16.36
N ILE A 119 -18.35 2.51 -15.98
CA ILE A 119 -18.57 1.76 -14.73
C ILE A 119 -18.29 2.63 -13.51
N GLU A 120 -17.19 3.38 -13.52
CA GLU A 120 -16.87 4.32 -12.44
C GLU A 120 -17.96 5.39 -12.30
N ALA A 121 -18.48 5.89 -13.43
CA ALA A 121 -19.59 6.84 -13.44
C ALA A 121 -20.87 6.25 -12.85
N MET A 122 -21.26 5.03 -13.25
CA MET A 122 -22.44 4.33 -12.71
C MET A 122 -22.33 4.07 -11.20
N ARG A 123 -21.13 3.74 -10.70
CA ARG A 123 -20.88 3.53 -9.27
C ARG A 123 -20.88 4.82 -8.46
N SER A 124 -20.54 5.94 -9.11
CA SER A 124 -20.55 7.27 -8.49
C SER A 124 -21.92 7.93 -8.48
N VAL A 125 -22.95 7.32 -9.08
CA VAL A 125 -24.33 7.82 -9.01
C VAL A 125 -24.89 7.49 -7.62
N PRO A 126 -25.16 8.49 -6.76
CA PRO A 126 -25.92 8.24 -5.55
C PRO A 126 -27.32 7.76 -5.93
N LEU A 127 -27.70 6.58 -5.45
CA LEU A 127 -29.08 6.13 -5.42
C LEU A 127 -29.89 7.22 -4.71
N GLN A 128 -30.56 8.10 -5.47
CA GLN A 128 -31.57 8.95 -4.88
C GLN A 128 -32.67 8.03 -4.37
N SER A 129 -32.74 7.92 -3.05
CA SER A 129 -33.78 7.21 -2.32
C SER A 129 -35.14 7.57 -2.90
N GLN A 130 -35.79 6.60 -3.54
CA GLN A 130 -37.23 6.63 -3.73
C GLN A 130 -37.87 6.53 -2.34
N THR A 131 -37.99 7.67 -1.68
CA THR A 131 -38.81 7.85 -0.48
C THR A 131 -40.03 8.67 -0.89
N ASN A 132 -41.16 7.97 -0.96
CA ASN A 132 -42.51 8.42 -0.64
C ASN A 132 -43.16 9.54 -1.49
N ASP A 133 -44.11 9.13 -2.35
CA ASP A 133 -45.30 9.93 -2.63
C ASP A 133 -46.53 9.04 -2.88
N ASN A 134 -46.79 8.08 -1.98
CA ASN A 134 -48.02 7.27 -2.01
C ASN A 134 -48.96 7.51 -0.81
N GLU A 135 -48.77 8.59 -0.04
CA GLU A 135 -49.59 8.92 1.14
C GLU A 135 -50.46 10.17 0.96
N ARG A 136 -51.01 10.42 -0.24
CA ARG A 136 -51.97 11.54 -0.48
C ARG A 136 -53.26 11.20 -1.21
N ARG A 137 -53.69 9.93 -1.23
CA ARG A 137 -54.97 9.54 -1.85
C ARG A 137 -55.83 8.57 -1.01
N THR A 138 -56.05 8.88 0.26
CA THR A 138 -57.24 8.38 0.99
C THR A 138 -57.75 9.43 1.97
N ASN A 139 -58.25 10.55 1.45
CA ASN A 139 -59.25 11.34 2.17
C ASN A 139 -60.16 12.05 1.16
N THR A 140 -61.25 11.39 0.80
CA THR A 140 -62.42 12.00 0.14
C THR A 140 -63.61 11.09 0.42
N GLY A 141 -64.62 11.63 1.11
CA GLY A 141 -65.96 11.05 1.22
C GLY A 141 -66.36 10.66 2.62
#